data_AF-A0A973F5C0-F1
#
_entry.id   AF-A0A973F5C0-F1
#
_cell.length_a   1.000
_cell.length_b   1.000
_cell.length_c   1.000
_cell.angle_alpha   90.00
_cell.angle_beta   90.00
_cell.angle_gamma   90.00
#
_symmetry.space_group_name_H-M   'P 1'
#
loop_
_entity.id
_entity.type
_entity.pdbx_description
1 polymer ?
#
loop_
_entity_poly.entity_id
_entity_poly.type
_entity_poly.pdbx_seq_one_letter_code
_entity_poly.pdbx_strand_id
1 'polypeptide(L)' 'FKILIKSVPEKGKANKELISILSKHFKVPKSTVSLLSGHTSRNKIINIEKH' A
#
# COMPACT_ATOMS: atom_id res chain seq x y z
N PHE A 1 -10.59 1.80 6.16
CA PHE A 1 -9.33 2.55 6.39
C PHE A 1 -9.10 3.53 5.25
N LYS A 2 -8.75 4.78 5.56
CA LYS A 2 -8.44 5.81 4.56
C LYS A 2 -7.04 6.35 4.84
N ILE A 3 -6.14 6.24 3.87
CA ILE A 3 -4.74 6.66 4.01
C ILE A 3 -4.51 7.83 3.06
N LEU A 4 -4.09 8.97 3.60
CA LEU A 4 -3.74 10.15 2.84
C LEU A 4 -2.22 10.15 2.66
N ILE A 5 -1.77 9.83 1.45
CA ILE A 5 -0.36 9.91 1.07
C ILE A 5 -0.12 11.22 0.32
N LYS A 6 0.99 11.90 0.65
CA LYS A 6 1.41 13.14 -0.03
C LYS A 6 1.96 12.87 -1.43
N SER A 7 2.38 11.63 -1.70
CA SER A 7 2.92 11.23 -3.00
C SER A 7 1.86 11.33 -4.10
N VAL A 8 2.20 12.04 -5.17
CA VAL A 8 1.45 12.04 -6.44
C VAL A 8 1.27 10.61 -6.95
N PRO A 9 0.15 10.30 -7.65
CA PRO A 9 -0.15 8.97 -8.17
C PRO A 9 0.71 8.60 -9.40
N GLU A 10 1.98 9.01 -9.44
CA GLU A 10 2.97 8.44 -10.34
C GLU A 10 3.12 6.96 -9.99
N LYS A 11 2.64 6.09 -10.88
CA LYS A 11 2.66 4.62 -10.79
C LYS A 11 4.01 4.13 -10.24
N GLY A 12 4.07 3.91 -8.93
CA GLY A 12 5.27 3.42 -8.24
C GLY A 12 5.57 4.11 -6.92
N LYS A 13 5.60 5.45 -6.86
CA LYS A 13 5.94 6.18 -5.61
C LYS A 13 4.85 6.03 -4.55
N ALA A 14 3.61 6.30 -4.94
CA ALA A 14 2.44 6.13 -4.08
C ALA A 14 2.30 4.68 -3.54
N ASN A 15 2.60 3.67 -4.36
CA ASN A 15 2.49 2.27 -3.96
C ASN A 15 3.57 1.90 -2.93
N LYS A 16 4.82 2.32 -3.15
CA LYS A 16 5.93 2.08 -2.23
C LYS A 16 5.70 2.75 -0.87
N GLU A 17 5.20 3.98 -0.88
CA GLU A 17 4.89 4.70 0.36
C GLU A 17 3.78 3.99 1.15
N LEU A 18 2.70 3.60 0.46
CA LEU A 18 1.58 2.88 1.06
C LEU A 18 2.01 1.54 1.67
N ILE A 19 2.82 0.75 0.94
CA ILE A 19 3.37 -0.52 1.43
C ILE A 19 4.23 -0.29 2.69
N SER A 20 5.04 0.77 2.70
CA SER A 20 5.89 1.12 3.85
C SER A 20 5.06 1.50 5.08
N ILE A 21 4.02 2.31 4.90
CA ILE A 21 3.10 2.72 5.97
C ILE A 21 2.38 1.50 6.55
N LEU A 22 1.82 0.65 5.69
CA LEU A 22 1.09 -0.55 6.11
C LEU A 22 2.01 -1.56 6.80
N SER A 23 3.19 -1.82 6.24
CA SER A 23 4.20 -2.71 6.84
C SER A 23 4.56 -2.26 8.26
N LYS A 24 4.83 -0.95 8.46
CA LYS A 24 5.12 -0.40 9.80
C LYS A 24 3.92 -0.47 10.74
N HIS A 25 2.73 -0.13 10.26
CA HIS A 25 1.52 -0.10 11.08
C HIS A 25 1.12 -1.50 11.57
N PHE A 26 1.18 -2.50 10.70
CA PHE A 26 0.80 -3.88 11.03
C PHE A 26 1.96 -4.72 11.58
N LYS A 27 3.18 -4.16 11.61
CA LYS A 27 4.45 -4.84 11.97
C LYS A 27 4.67 -6.13 11.17
N VAL A 28 4.46 -6.04 9.86
CA VAL A 28 4.65 -7.16 8.92
C VAL A 28 5.72 -6.81 7.89
N PRO A 29 6.46 -7.80 7.35
CA PRO A 29 7.43 -7.55 6.29
C PRO A 29 6.75 -7.01 5.02
N LYS A 30 7.45 -6.15 4.28
CA LYS A 30 6.92 -5.55 3.05
C LYS A 30 6.51 -6.58 1.99
N SER A 31 7.15 -7.77 1.99
CA SER A 31 6.80 -8.87 1.08
C SER A 31 5.38 -9.41 1.30
N THR A 32 4.81 -9.27 2.49
CA THR A 32 3.45 -9.75 2.75
C THR A 32 2.39 -8.69 2.47
N VAL A 33 2.80 -7.50 2.03
CA VAL A 33 1.91 -6.40 1.68
C VAL A 33 1.87 -6.27 0.15
N SER A 34 0.78 -6.74 -0.45
CA SER A 34 0.63 -6.83 -1.91
C SER A 34 -0.55 -6.02 -2.40
N LEU A 35 -0.34 -5.21 -3.44
CA LEU A 35 -1.42 -4.45 -4.08
C LEU A 35 -2.20 -5.37 -5.02
N LEU A 36 -3.39 -5.80 -4.61
CA LEU A 36 -4.26 -6.68 -5.40
C LEU A 36 -4.91 -5.96 -6.59
N SER A 37 -5.37 -4.72 -6.36
CA SER A 37 -6.09 -3.97 -7.41
C SER A 37 -6.06 -2.46 -7.18
N GLY A 38 -6.27 -1.70 -8.25
CA GLY A 38 -6.26 -0.23 -8.22
C GLY A 38 -4.92 0.39 -8.63
N HIS A 39 -4.15 -0.26 -9.52
CA HIS A 39 -2.95 0.34 -10.11
C HIS A 39 -3.22 1.66 -10.85
N THR A 40 -4.44 1.82 -11.38
CA THR A 40 -4.91 3.02 -12.11
C THR A 40 -6.06 3.74 -11.42
N SER A 41 -6.59 3.19 -10.33
CA SER A 41 -7.79 3.71 -9.65
C SER A 41 -7.45 4.44 -8.36
N ARG A 42 -8.29 5.42 -7.99
CA ARG A 42 -8.19 6.13 -6.70
C ARG A 42 -8.44 5.19 -5.51
N ASN A 43 -9.29 4.18 -5.69
CA ASN A 43 -9.56 3.16 -4.69
C ASN A 43 -8.62 1.98 -4.93
N LYS A 44 -7.81 1.64 -3.93
CA LYS A 44 -6.82 0.56 -3.99
C LYS A 44 -7.16 -0.53 -2.99
N ILE A 45 -7.06 -1.78 -3.43
CA ILE A 45 -7.25 -2.97 -2.60
C ILE A 45 -5.86 -3.54 -2.30
N ILE A 46 -5.50 -3.59 -1.03
CA ILE A 46 -4.21 -4.12 -0.56
C ILE A 46 -4.47 -5.39 0.25
N ASN A 47 -3.76 -6.46 -0.08
CA ASN A 47 -3.66 -7.65 0.74
C ASN A 47 -2.53 -7.48 1.75
N ILE A 48 -2.77 -7.90 2.99
CA ILE A 48 -1.76 -7.96 4.04
C ILE A 48 -1.82 -9.34 4.66
N GLU A 49 -0.84 -10.18 4.34
CA GLU A 49 -0.72 -11.50 4.94
C GLU A 49 0.07 -11.37 6.25
N LYS A 50 -0.55 -11.89 7.33
CA LYS A 50 0.07 -11.96 8.65
C LYS A 50 -0.02 -13.42 9.08
N HIS A 51 1.13 -14.08 9.14
CA HIS A 51 1.28 -15.36 9.82
C HIS A 51 1.33 -15.15 11.33
#